data_AF-A0A2K3KL57-F1
#
_entry.id   AF-A0A2K3KL57-F1
#
_cell.length_a   1.000
_cell.length_b   1.000
_cell.length_c   1.000
_cell.angle_alpha   90.00
_cell.angle_beta   90.00
_cell.angle_gamma   90.00
#
_symmetry.space_group_name_H-M   'P 1'
#
loop_
_entity.id
_entity.type
_entity.pdbx_description
1 polymer ?
#
loop_
_entity_poly.entity_id
_entity_poly.type
_entity_poly.pdbx_seq_one_letter_code
_entity_poly.pdbx_strand_id
1 'polypeptide(L)'
;NITAIDPELWDLVEPGVTFEHLNEHGRLSIEHRKLLTPANLKLYTKHHRVKDIVVGAIRHEDYVRIENKSSAKSIFDSICATYDGNEKVQEAKASLLIRQYELFTMEKDEDIETMFTRFQTLVSGLKVLKRSYTTYDHVQKIMRSLPLVCRPKVTAIEEA
;
A
#
# COMPACT_ATOMS: atom_id res chain seq x y z
N ASN A 1 8.11 15.99 4.15
CA ASN A 1 9.35 15.88 3.37
C ASN A 1 10.11 14.63 3.78
N ILE A 2 10.26 13.67 2.86
CA ILE A 2 11.18 12.53 3.04
C ILE A 2 12.58 13.09 2.81
N THR A 3 13.42 13.07 3.84
CA THR A 3 14.73 13.74 3.83
C THR A 3 15.86 12.86 3.28
N ALA A 4 15.69 11.54 3.24
CA ALA A 4 16.53 10.57 2.51
C ALA A 4 15.90 9.17 2.59
N ILE A 5 16.13 8.34 1.57
CA ILE A 5 15.87 6.88 1.62
C ILE A 5 17.23 6.21 1.84
N ASP A 6 17.33 5.36 2.88
CA ASP A 6 18.52 4.53 3.14
C ASP A 6 18.22 3.09 2.68
N PRO A 7 18.72 2.67 1.50
CA PRO A 7 18.40 1.37 0.93
C PRO A 7 18.85 0.21 1.83
N GLU A 8 20.00 0.35 2.51
CA GLU A 8 20.54 -0.70 3.36
C GLU A 8 19.68 -0.96 4.60
N LEU A 9 18.91 0.04 5.05
CA LEU A 9 17.95 -0.11 6.13
C LEU A 9 16.61 -0.66 5.61
N TRP A 10 16.20 -0.27 4.41
CA TRP A 10 14.97 -0.79 3.77
C TRP A 10 15.06 -2.29 3.49
N ASP A 11 16.22 -2.77 3.05
CA ASP A 11 16.49 -4.20 2.79
C ASP A 11 16.36 -5.09 4.04
N LEU A 12 16.24 -4.51 5.23
CA LEU A 12 15.98 -5.23 6.48
C LEU A 12 14.49 -5.28 6.85
N VAL A 13 13.69 -4.35 6.30
CA VAL A 13 12.27 -4.20 6.62
C VAL A 13 11.45 -5.19 5.82
N GLU A 14 11.64 -5.25 4.50
CA GLU A 14 10.76 -6.00 3.60
C GLU A 14 11.02 -7.52 3.61
N PRO A 15 12.27 -8.02 3.57
CA PRO A 15 12.55 -9.45 3.76
C PRO A 15 12.40 -9.88 5.23
N GLY A 16 12.68 -8.94 6.14
CA GLY A 16 12.81 -9.22 7.57
C GLY A 16 14.12 -9.90 7.94
N VAL A 17 14.39 -9.96 9.24
CA VAL A 17 15.55 -10.64 9.81
C VAL A 17 15.12 -11.46 11.01
N THR A 18 15.77 -12.61 11.18
CA THR A 18 15.50 -13.53 12.28
C THR A 18 16.72 -13.60 13.19
N PHE A 19 16.50 -13.44 14.49
CA PHE A 19 17.52 -13.67 15.51
C PHE A 19 16.96 -14.66 16.53
N GLU A 20 17.79 -15.61 16.96
CA GLU A 20 17.46 -16.51 18.05
C GLU A 20 17.56 -15.80 19.40
N HIS A 21 16.84 -16.28 20.41
CA HIS A 21 16.90 -15.76 21.78
C HIS A 21 16.54 -14.28 21.96
N LEU A 22 15.72 -13.72 21.07
CA LEU A 22 15.09 -12.42 21.29
C LEU A 22 14.06 -12.51 22.41
N ASN A 23 14.03 -11.49 23.27
CA ASN A 23 12.91 -11.29 24.20
C ASN A 23 11.67 -10.74 23.47
N GLU A 24 10.59 -10.52 24.22
CA GLU A 24 9.32 -9.96 23.72
C GLU A 24 9.48 -8.59 23.03
N HIS A 25 10.45 -7.78 23.47
CA HIS A 25 10.78 -6.49 22.86
C HIS A 25 11.82 -6.59 21.74
N GLY A 26 12.18 -7.80 21.31
CA GLY A 26 13.13 -8.03 20.22
C GLY A 26 14.56 -7.63 20.53
N ARG A 27 14.98 -7.70 21.81
CA ARG A 27 16.36 -7.43 22.25
C ARG A 27 17.03 -8.75 22.67
N LEU A 28 18.31 -8.87 22.37
CA LEU A 28 19.16 -9.97 22.87
C LEU A 28 19.66 -9.64 24.28
N SER A 29 19.89 -10.68 25.09
CA SER A 29 20.67 -10.54 26.32
C SER A 29 22.11 -10.14 26.01
N ILE A 30 22.82 -9.60 27.01
CA ILE A 30 24.24 -9.25 26.88
C ILE A 30 25.07 -10.47 26.46
N GLU A 31 24.76 -11.64 27.01
CA GLU A 31 25.45 -12.90 26.73
C GLU A 31 25.24 -13.33 25.29
N HIS A 32 23.99 -13.42 24.81
CA HIS A 32 23.70 -13.81 23.43
C HIS A 32 24.24 -12.80 22.41
N ARG A 33 24.28 -11.51 22.75
CA ARG A 33 24.86 -10.48 21.88
C ARG A 33 26.37 -10.66 21.70
N LYS A 34 27.10 -11.14 22.71
CA LYS A 34 28.55 -11.40 22.64
C LYS A 34 28.89 -12.62 21.76
N LEU A 35 27.95 -13.54 21.58
CA LEU A 35 28.12 -14.73 20.75
C LEU A 35 27.93 -14.45 19.25
N LEU A 36 27.46 -13.26 18.88
CA LEU A 36 27.25 -12.91 17.47
C LEU A 36 28.58 -12.74 16.72
N THR A 37 28.60 -13.21 15.48
CA THR A 37 29.67 -12.87 14.54
C THR A 37 29.67 -11.36 14.25
N PRO A 38 30.80 -10.76 13.82
CA PRO A 38 30.85 -9.35 13.46
C PRO A 38 29.78 -8.93 12.43
N ALA A 39 29.51 -9.80 11.46
CA ALA A 39 28.46 -9.58 10.46
C ALA A 39 27.06 -9.56 11.09
N ASN A 40 26.74 -10.54 11.96
CA ASN A 40 25.45 -10.61 12.62
C ASN A 40 25.26 -9.48 13.64
N LEU A 41 26.32 -9.02 14.30
CA LEU A 41 26.28 -7.86 15.19
C LEU A 41 25.97 -6.57 14.41
N LYS A 42 26.57 -6.39 13.23
CA LYS A 42 26.26 -5.27 12.33
C LYS A 42 24.80 -5.33 11.88
N LEU A 43 24.31 -6.50 11.48
CA LEU A 43 22.92 -6.73 11.09
C LEU A 43 21.94 -6.43 12.23
N TYR A 44 22.22 -6.95 13.44
CA TYR A 44 21.45 -6.71 14.65
C TYR A 44 21.35 -5.22 15.02
N THR A 45 22.47 -4.51 14.90
CA THR A 45 22.52 -3.07 15.20
C THR A 45 21.70 -2.27 14.19
N LYS A 46 21.78 -2.59 12.89
CA LYS A 46 20.95 -1.97 11.86
C LYS A 46 19.47 -2.27 12.08
N HIS A 47 19.11 -3.52 12.35
CA HIS A 47 17.74 -3.92 12.66
C HIS A 47 17.15 -3.09 13.81
N HIS A 48 17.91 -2.91 14.89
CA HIS A 48 17.45 -2.07 15.99
C HIS A 48 17.31 -0.60 15.64
N ARG A 49 18.24 -0.06 14.84
CA ARG A 49 18.13 1.31 14.34
C ARG A 49 16.86 1.51 13.52
N VAL A 50 16.53 0.57 12.63
CA VAL A 50 15.26 0.60 11.88
C VAL A 50 14.08 0.61 12.85
N LYS A 51 14.09 -0.28 13.84
CA LYS A 51 13.03 -0.39 14.84
C LYS A 51 12.82 0.92 15.60
N ASP A 52 13.91 1.56 16.05
CA ASP A 52 13.88 2.82 16.80
C ASP A 52 13.36 3.98 15.91
N ILE A 53 13.75 4.03 14.63
CA ILE A 53 13.24 5.01 13.65
C ILE A 53 11.73 4.83 13.46
N VAL A 54 11.27 3.59 13.23
CA VAL A 54 9.87 3.29 12.97
C VAL A 54 9.02 3.62 14.21
N VAL A 55 9.43 3.19 15.40
CA VAL A 55 8.74 3.51 16.65
C VAL A 55 8.69 5.03 16.90
N GLY A 56 9.78 5.75 16.64
CA GLY A 56 9.84 7.21 16.80
C GLY A 56 8.98 7.99 15.80
N ALA A 57 8.61 7.39 14.66
CA ALA A 57 7.74 8.01 13.67
C ALA A 57 6.25 7.76 13.91
N ILE A 58 5.90 6.85 14.83
CA ILE A 58 4.52 6.40 15.06
C ILE A 58 3.86 7.26 16.15
N ARG A 59 2.57 7.54 15.97
CA ARG A 59 1.76 8.25 16.96
C ARG A 59 1.56 7.37 18.19
N HIS A 60 1.50 7.98 19.37
CA HIS A 60 1.34 7.24 20.63
C HIS A 60 0.08 6.33 20.63
N GLU A 61 -1.00 6.73 19.96
CA GLU A 61 -2.23 5.94 19.84
C GLU A 61 -2.04 4.62 19.08
N ASP A 62 -1.09 4.57 18.14
CA ASP A 62 -0.79 3.38 17.35
C ASP A 62 0.27 2.49 18.00
N TYR A 63 1.05 3.04 18.94
CA TYR A 63 2.14 2.33 19.63
C TYR A 63 1.64 1.06 20.32
N VAL A 64 0.48 1.13 20.98
CA VAL A 64 -0.14 -0.01 21.69
C VAL A 64 -0.35 -1.22 20.77
N ARG A 65 -0.53 -1.00 19.46
CA ARG A 65 -0.72 -2.08 18.48
C ARG A 65 0.57 -2.80 18.11
N ILE A 66 1.72 -2.15 18.32
CA ILE A 66 3.04 -2.64 17.91
C ILE A 66 3.98 -2.93 19.09
N GLU A 67 3.56 -2.65 20.32
CA GLU A 67 4.39 -2.75 21.53
C GLU A 67 5.00 -4.15 21.74
N ASN A 68 4.25 -5.20 21.40
CA ASN A 68 4.66 -6.59 21.54
C ASN A 68 5.36 -7.17 20.29
N LYS A 69 5.76 -6.32 19.34
CA LYS A 69 6.39 -6.74 18.09
C LYS A 69 7.91 -6.73 18.24
N SER A 70 8.53 -7.89 18.05
CA SER A 70 9.96 -8.07 18.27
C SER A 70 10.82 -7.63 17.07
N SER A 71 10.34 -7.74 15.84
CA SER A 71 11.11 -7.39 14.63
C SER A 71 10.60 -6.13 13.92
N ALA A 72 11.50 -5.42 13.23
CA ALA A 72 11.15 -4.29 12.37
C ALA A 72 10.11 -4.66 11.30
N LYS A 73 10.26 -5.83 10.67
CA LYS A 73 9.26 -6.42 9.74
C LYS A 73 7.89 -6.54 10.38
N SER A 74 7.82 -7.13 11.58
CA SER A 74 6.53 -7.34 12.26
C SER A 74 5.84 -6.04 12.69
N ILE A 75 6.62 -5.00 13.00
CA ILE A 75 6.09 -3.66 13.25
C ILE A 75 5.56 -3.07 11.94
N PHE A 76 6.37 -3.08 10.89
CA PHE A 76 6.00 -2.57 9.57
C PHE A 76 4.73 -3.22 9.03
N ASP A 77 4.65 -4.56 9.07
CA ASP A 77 3.47 -5.31 8.65
C ASP A 77 2.22 -4.94 9.46
N SER A 78 2.37 -4.70 10.76
CA SER A 78 1.26 -4.29 11.62
C SER A 78 0.75 -2.89 11.27
N ILE A 79 1.64 -1.98 10.87
CA ILE A 79 1.29 -0.64 10.38
C ILE A 79 0.57 -0.78 9.04
N CYS A 80 1.13 -1.51 8.08
CA CYS A 80 0.49 -1.76 6.79
C CYS A 80 -0.91 -2.39 6.97
N ALA A 81 -1.03 -3.41 7.82
CA ALA A 81 -2.32 -4.04 8.11
C ALA A 81 -3.32 -3.09 8.79
N THR A 82 -2.85 -2.13 9.58
CA THR A 82 -3.69 -1.12 10.24
C THR A 82 -4.24 -0.11 9.24
N TYR A 83 -3.38 0.40 8.38
CA TYR A 83 -3.68 1.55 7.52
C TYR A 83 -4.19 1.14 6.13
N ASP A 84 -3.58 0.15 5.51
CA ASP A 84 -4.05 -0.37 4.21
C ASP A 84 -5.19 -1.38 4.39
N GLY A 85 -5.25 -2.01 5.56
CA GLY A 85 -6.11 -3.15 5.86
C GLY A 85 -5.40 -4.48 5.62
N ASN A 86 -5.88 -5.55 6.25
CA ASN A 86 -5.39 -6.89 5.94
C ASN A 86 -5.80 -7.34 4.52
N GLU A 87 -5.21 -8.44 4.03
CA GLU A 87 -5.47 -8.98 2.69
C GLU A 87 -6.96 -9.16 2.37
N LYS A 88 -7.76 -9.64 3.33
CA LYS A 88 -9.22 -9.80 3.13
C LYS A 88 -9.92 -8.46 2.94
N VAL A 89 -9.52 -7.44 3.70
CA VAL A 89 -10.06 -6.07 3.56
C VAL A 89 -9.63 -5.47 2.22
N GLN A 90 -8.36 -5.68 1.81
CA GLN A 90 -7.88 -5.24 0.51
C GLN A 90 -8.65 -5.91 -0.64
N GLU A 91 -8.91 -7.21 -0.55
CA GLU A 91 -9.66 -7.96 -1.56
C GLU A 91 -11.13 -7.52 -1.64
N ALA A 92 -11.76 -7.26 -0.48
CA ALA A 92 -13.11 -6.72 -0.44
C ALA A 92 -13.20 -5.31 -1.05
N LYS A 93 -12.22 -4.42 -0.74
CA LYS A 93 -12.10 -3.10 -1.37
C LYS A 93 -11.89 -3.22 -2.87
N ALA A 94 -11.02 -4.13 -3.32
CA ALA A 94 -10.76 -4.39 -4.74
C ALA A 94 -12.02 -4.85 -5.46
N SER A 95 -12.75 -5.80 -4.88
CA SER A 95 -14.01 -6.32 -5.44
C SER A 95 -15.07 -5.21 -5.58
N LEU A 96 -15.17 -4.33 -4.58
CA LEU A 96 -16.08 -3.19 -4.63
C LEU A 96 -15.71 -2.21 -5.76
N LEU A 97 -14.43 -1.86 -5.87
CA LEU A 97 -13.95 -0.94 -6.91
C LEU A 97 -14.09 -1.54 -8.32
N ILE A 98 -13.83 -2.85 -8.48
CA ILE A 98 -14.05 -3.56 -9.74
C ILE A 98 -15.52 -3.45 -10.14
N ARG A 99 -16.44 -3.73 -9.21
CA ARG A 99 -17.87 -3.60 -9.47
C ARG A 99 -18.28 -2.17 -9.83
N GLN A 100 -17.74 -1.17 -9.12
CA GLN A 100 -17.97 0.24 -9.44
C GLN A 100 -17.46 0.60 -10.84
N TYR A 101 -16.32 0.06 -11.25
CA TYR A 101 -15.74 0.27 -12.58
C TYR A 101 -16.57 -0.40 -13.68
N GLU A 102 -17.03 -1.63 -13.43
CA GLU A 102 -17.89 -2.36 -14.37
C GLU A 102 -19.21 -1.63 -14.59
N LEU A 103 -19.82 -1.13 -13.52
CA LEU A 103 -21.11 -0.41 -13.52
C LEU A 103 -20.98 1.10 -13.74
N PHE A 104 -19.77 1.60 -13.99
CA PHE A 104 -19.54 3.03 -14.11
C PHE A 104 -20.36 3.63 -15.26
N THR A 105 -21.14 4.67 -14.94
CA THR A 105 -21.94 5.44 -15.90
C THR A 105 -21.92 6.90 -15.48
N MET A 106 -22.03 7.81 -16.44
CA MET A 106 -22.27 9.22 -16.16
C MET A 106 -23.63 9.39 -15.48
N GLU A 107 -23.67 10.21 -14.43
CA GLU A 107 -24.92 10.54 -13.74
C GLU A 107 -25.74 11.59 -14.49
N LYS A 108 -27.05 11.66 -14.20
CA LYS A 108 -28.01 12.47 -14.97
C LYS A 108 -27.71 13.97 -14.96
N ASP A 109 -27.23 14.48 -13.82
CA ASP A 109 -26.97 15.92 -13.59
C ASP A 109 -25.48 16.21 -13.41
N GLU A 110 -24.64 15.24 -13.78
CA GLU A 110 -23.19 15.34 -13.76
C GLU A 110 -22.68 15.92 -15.08
N ASP A 111 -21.60 16.70 -15.04
CA ASP A 111 -20.88 17.14 -16.24
C ASP A 111 -19.72 16.18 -16.60
N ILE A 112 -19.17 16.29 -17.81
CA ILE A 112 -18.13 15.37 -18.31
C ILE A 112 -16.84 15.45 -17.48
N GLU A 113 -16.46 16.63 -16.98
CA GLU A 113 -15.23 16.83 -16.20
C GLU A 113 -15.36 16.18 -14.82
N THR A 114 -16.51 16.37 -14.18
CA THR A 114 -16.86 15.73 -12.90
C THR A 114 -16.90 14.21 -13.05
N MET A 115 -17.54 13.69 -14.10
CA MET A 115 -17.54 12.26 -14.42
C MET A 115 -16.13 11.72 -14.63
N PHE A 116 -15.30 12.41 -15.41
CA PHE A 116 -13.95 11.98 -15.70
C PHE A 116 -13.05 11.98 -14.44
N THR A 117 -13.22 12.97 -13.55
CA THR A 117 -12.52 13.04 -12.27
C THR A 117 -12.86 11.85 -11.36
N ARG A 118 -14.14 11.45 -11.31
CA ARG A 118 -14.55 10.22 -10.60
C ARG A 118 -13.93 8.98 -11.23
N PHE A 119 -13.92 8.90 -12.56
CA PHE A 119 -13.31 7.79 -13.27
C PHE A 119 -11.81 7.67 -12.97
N GLN A 120 -11.07 8.79 -12.99
CA GLN A 120 -9.65 8.81 -12.62
C GLN A 120 -9.42 8.38 -11.17
N THR A 121 -10.27 8.84 -10.25
CA THR A 121 -10.22 8.44 -8.83
C THR A 121 -10.42 6.93 -8.69
N LEU A 122 -11.38 6.37 -9.42
CA LEU A 122 -11.67 4.94 -9.44
C LEU A 122 -10.51 4.12 -10.00
N VAL A 123 -9.94 4.53 -11.15
CA VAL A 123 -8.77 3.88 -11.76
C VAL A 123 -7.55 3.96 -10.85
N SER A 124 -7.33 5.10 -10.18
CA SER A 124 -6.24 5.26 -9.21
C SER A 124 -6.40 4.30 -8.03
N GLY A 125 -7.62 4.18 -7.49
CA GLY A 125 -7.92 3.22 -6.41
C GLY A 125 -7.64 1.78 -6.80
N LEU A 126 -8.06 1.38 -8.01
CA LEU A 126 -7.76 0.05 -8.57
C LEU A 126 -6.25 -0.18 -8.71
N LYS A 127 -5.51 0.81 -9.22
CA LYS A 127 -4.05 0.74 -9.39
C LYS A 127 -3.32 0.53 -8.06
N VAL A 128 -3.73 1.23 -7.01
CA VAL A 128 -3.17 1.05 -5.65
C VAL A 128 -3.34 -0.39 -5.16
N LEU A 129 -4.47 -1.02 -5.49
CA LEU A 129 -4.75 -2.43 -5.16
C LEU A 129 -4.22 -3.43 -6.20
N LYS A 130 -3.32 -2.99 -7.09
CA LYS A 130 -2.71 -3.82 -8.15
C LYS A 130 -3.76 -4.48 -9.07
N ARG A 131 -4.93 -3.84 -9.22
CA ARG A 131 -5.93 -4.18 -10.23
C ARG A 131 -5.80 -3.15 -11.35
N SER A 132 -5.49 -3.59 -12.57
CA SER A 132 -5.24 -2.66 -13.68
C SER A 132 -5.96 -3.13 -14.94
N TYR A 133 -6.47 -2.16 -15.69
CA TYR A 133 -6.96 -2.34 -17.04
C TYR A 133 -6.04 -1.58 -18.00
N THR A 134 -6.16 -1.86 -19.30
CA THR A 134 -5.37 -1.15 -20.31
C THR A 134 -5.94 0.23 -20.57
N THR A 135 -5.14 1.12 -21.15
CA THR A 135 -5.63 2.44 -21.62
C THR A 135 -6.82 2.27 -22.58
N TYR A 136 -6.77 1.26 -23.44
CA TYR A 136 -7.86 0.94 -24.36
C TYR A 136 -9.15 0.58 -23.62
N ASP A 137 -9.08 -0.27 -22.59
CA ASP A 137 -10.23 -0.63 -21.77
C ASP A 137 -10.84 0.59 -21.08
N HIS A 138 -10.00 1.52 -20.62
CA HIS A 138 -10.43 2.77 -20.00
C HIS A 138 -11.17 3.68 -20.98
N VAL A 139 -10.62 3.85 -22.19
CA VAL A 139 -11.28 4.63 -23.25
C VAL A 139 -12.63 4.01 -23.61
N GLN A 140 -12.69 2.70 -23.84
CA GLN A 140 -13.94 2.01 -24.12
C GLN A 140 -14.95 2.14 -22.97
N LYS A 141 -14.48 2.08 -21.72
CA LYS A 141 -15.35 2.25 -20.56
C LYS A 141 -15.97 3.64 -20.55
N ILE A 142 -15.17 4.70 -20.70
CA ILE A 142 -15.65 6.09 -20.75
C ILE A 142 -16.67 6.28 -21.89
N MET A 143 -16.36 5.78 -23.10
CA MET A 143 -17.27 5.90 -24.25
C MET A 143 -18.63 5.25 -23.98
N ARG A 144 -18.65 4.08 -23.32
CA ARG A 144 -19.89 3.38 -22.94
C ARG A 144 -20.64 4.03 -21.79
N SER A 145 -19.94 4.78 -20.94
CA SER A 145 -20.51 5.47 -19.77
C SER A 145 -21.16 6.81 -20.11
N LEU A 146 -20.91 7.37 -21.31
CA LEU A 146 -21.50 8.63 -21.75
C LEU A 146 -23.01 8.48 -22.09
N PRO A 147 -23.82 9.53 -21.90
CA PRO A 147 -25.24 9.51 -22.21
C PRO A 147 -25.53 9.26 -23.70
N LEU A 148 -26.72 8.72 -23.99
CA LEU A 148 -27.16 8.40 -25.37
C LEU A 148 -27.05 9.59 -26.33
N VAL A 149 -27.25 10.81 -25.85
CA VAL A 149 -27.14 12.06 -26.63
C VAL A 149 -25.72 12.34 -27.14
N CYS A 150 -24.70 11.75 -26.51
CA CYS A 150 -23.30 11.86 -26.96
C CYS A 150 -22.93 10.83 -28.03
N ARG A 151 -23.76 9.82 -28.30
CA ARG A 151 -23.46 8.71 -29.22
C ARG A 151 -23.08 9.12 -30.65
N PRO A 152 -23.73 10.11 -31.30
CA PRO A 152 -23.33 10.51 -32.65
C PRO A 152 -21.87 10.98 -32.75
N LYS A 153 -21.33 11.57 -31.67
CA LYS A 153 -19.93 12.00 -31.60
C LYS A 153 -18.98 10.85 -31.27
N VAL A 154 -19.43 9.85 -30.51
CA VAL A 154 -18.65 8.62 -30.21
C VAL A 154 -18.46 7.79 -31.47
N THR A 155 -19.51 7.59 -32.27
CA THR A 155 -19.44 6.81 -33.53
C THR A 155 -18.42 7.40 -34.51
N ALA A 156 -18.36 8.73 -34.63
CA ALA A 156 -17.39 9.40 -35.50
C ALA A 156 -15.92 9.23 -35.05
N ILE A 157 -15.66 8.96 -33.77
CA ILE A 157 -14.31 8.75 -33.23
C ILE A 157 -13.90 7.27 -33.33
N GLU A 158 -14.85 6.33 -33.20
CA GLU A 158 -14.57 4.90 -33.37
C GLU A 158 -14.32 4.50 -34.83
N GLU A 159 -14.83 5.26 -35.81
CA GLU A 159 -14.66 5.03 -37.25
C GLU A 159 -13.43 5.75 -37.86
N ALA A 160 -12.72 6.57 -37.08
CA ALA A 160 -11.53 7.33 -37.50
C ALA A 160 -10.23 6.54 -37.26
#